data_AF-A0A6I5HQI2-F1
#
_entry.id   AF-A0A6I5HQI2-F1
#
_cell.length_a   1.000
_cell.length_b   1.000
_cell.length_c   1.000
_cell.angle_alpha   90.00
_cell.angle_beta   90.00
_cell.angle_gamma   90.00
#
_symmetry.space_group_name_H-M   'P 1'
#
loop_
_entity.id
_entity.type
_entity.pdbx_description
1 polymer ?
#
loop_
_entity_poly.entity_id
_entity_poly.type
_entity_poly.pdbx_seq_one_letter_code
_entity_poly.pdbx_strand_id
1 'polypeptide(L)'
;MHSNETDQASKADRRKPLDARTATRATSPLTLDVLQSTMGNAAVSRMLSGAGRTVQRSAGTEALRSPGRPLDPELRGEMARRPASYASPSVQRARLRGSAPAPMDTVAPSDLVSAIKERSKFMERWVSDFDLTFAKVTDALDTTIEVTKGGDLLQMSQEMIVKYTEVTNNNPDGGLHLRTLNYALGGSEPAPGIGGFSTMSMSGTELVGRPGFARVTAKALAVAPGQHRRHYIAWHNIRSLLNRSYAAHPRLLIPYLQNKLDRGQVHPDMKDESDKSVERMSRAEFGTGDRAAGETLMRAAYVMNSSQNNLWVGNGSENSEINSLSRSLQGRLRDLTAFQLPVWKADLENNPTGSPQAQRAKHNLLTRMNADLRALAGANTANTARIMAAFRDFTVDTVIRSLETDDPADRNHPAAQADGIAVGNAVFDAVFSDSTPLDFQVVRRAVDFLWTSS
;
A
#
# COMPACT_ATOMS: atom_id res chain seq x y z
N MET A 1 78.37 -32.94 0.27
CA MET A 1 78.92 -33.27 1.59
C MET A 1 77.77 -33.30 2.58
N HIS A 2 77.53 -34.50 3.12
CA HIS A 2 76.72 -34.94 4.28
C HIS A 2 75.30 -34.38 4.45
N SER A 3 74.22 -35.15 4.20
CA SER A 3 73.77 -36.40 4.82
C SER A 3 73.29 -36.22 6.27
N ASN A 4 71.99 -36.43 6.50
CA ASN A 4 71.52 -37.34 7.54
C ASN A 4 70.06 -37.76 7.28
N GLU A 5 69.95 -39.01 6.82
CA GLU A 5 68.79 -39.89 6.98
C GLU A 5 68.66 -40.31 8.45
N THR A 6 67.43 -40.55 8.90
CA THR A 6 66.95 -41.83 9.49
C THR A 6 65.58 -41.62 10.13
N ASP A 7 64.76 -42.63 10.38
CA ASP A 7 64.22 -43.70 9.55
C ASP A 7 63.00 -44.26 10.31
N GLN A 8 62.06 -44.87 9.60
CA GLN A 8 61.24 -46.03 10.02
C GLN A 8 60.32 -45.98 11.28
N ALA A 9 59.00 -46.17 11.09
CA ALA A 9 58.33 -47.50 11.09
C ALA A 9 56.85 -47.47 11.52
N SER A 10 56.01 -47.91 10.58
CA SER A 10 54.82 -48.79 10.68
C SER A 10 53.95 -48.83 11.95
N LYS A 11 52.64 -48.67 11.75
CA LYS A 11 51.64 -49.61 12.26
C LYS A 11 50.38 -49.59 11.37
N ALA A 12 50.19 -50.70 10.67
CA ALA A 12 48.95 -51.04 10.00
C ALA A 12 47.88 -51.36 11.04
N ASP A 13 46.66 -50.84 10.88
CA ASP A 13 45.50 -51.41 11.55
C ASP A 13 44.26 -51.43 10.66
N ARG A 14 43.54 -52.53 10.82
CA ARG A 14 42.55 -53.12 9.92
C ARG A 14 41.25 -52.31 9.88
N ARG A 15 40.80 -51.89 8.69
CA ARG A 15 39.41 -51.42 8.49
C ARG A 15 38.54 -52.57 7.98
N LYS A 16 37.58 -52.97 8.83
CA LYS A 16 36.42 -53.82 8.50
C LYS A 16 35.47 -53.10 7.52
N PRO A 17 34.70 -53.82 6.70
CA PRO A 17 33.65 -53.24 5.87
C PRO A 17 32.44 -52.85 6.73
N LEU A 18 31.90 -51.64 6.52
CA LEU A 18 30.66 -51.19 7.15
C LEU A 18 29.47 -51.64 6.28
N ASP A 19 28.62 -52.47 6.88
CA ASP A 19 27.34 -52.89 6.33
C ASP A 19 26.40 -51.68 6.11
N ALA A 20 25.86 -51.59 4.89
CA ALA A 20 24.78 -50.69 4.54
C ALA A 20 23.47 -51.16 5.19
N ARG A 21 23.13 -50.61 6.36
CA ARG A 21 21.77 -50.64 6.90
C ARG A 21 21.11 -49.27 6.73
N THR A 22 19.99 -49.31 6.04
CA THR A 22 19.10 -48.23 5.59
C THR A 22 18.70 -47.31 6.75
N ALA A 23 19.38 -46.18 6.90
CA ALA A 23 18.97 -45.12 7.80
C ALA A 23 17.82 -44.34 7.18
N THR A 24 16.59 -44.58 7.66
CA THR A 24 15.44 -43.72 7.40
C THR A 24 15.70 -42.37 8.10
N ARG A 25 16.27 -41.41 7.36
CA ARG A 25 16.44 -40.04 7.86
C ARG A 25 15.07 -39.45 8.21
N ALA A 26 14.88 -39.09 9.47
CA ALA A 26 13.79 -38.24 9.90
C ALA A 26 13.94 -36.88 9.19
N THR A 27 12.95 -36.50 8.39
CA THR A 27 12.83 -35.16 7.83
C THR A 27 12.68 -34.17 8.97
N SER A 28 13.63 -33.25 9.09
CA SER A 28 13.58 -32.15 10.06
C SER A 28 12.27 -31.37 9.91
N PRO A 29 11.64 -30.91 11.02
CA PRO A 29 10.41 -30.10 10.98
C PRO A 29 10.51 -28.90 10.03
N LEU A 30 11.67 -28.25 9.99
CA LEU A 30 11.98 -27.13 9.09
C LEU A 30 11.88 -27.49 7.61
N THR A 31 12.25 -28.72 7.24
CA THR A 31 12.18 -29.18 5.84
C THR A 31 10.74 -29.45 5.42
N LEU A 32 9.89 -29.85 6.37
CA LEU A 32 8.47 -30.13 6.13
C LEU A 32 7.67 -28.83 5.97
N ASP A 33 7.96 -27.82 6.78
CA ASP A 33 7.36 -26.48 6.68
C ASP A 33 7.72 -25.79 5.36
N VAL A 34 8.99 -25.90 4.94
CA VAL A 34 9.44 -25.40 3.63
C VAL A 34 8.65 -26.09 2.53
N LEU A 35 8.60 -27.43 2.49
CA LEU A 35 7.84 -28.17 1.47
C LEU A 35 6.34 -27.84 1.47
N GLN A 36 5.74 -27.65 2.65
CA GLN A 36 4.33 -27.25 2.77
C GLN A 36 4.08 -25.85 2.25
N SER A 37 5.02 -24.93 2.47
CA SER A 37 4.95 -23.55 1.97
C SER A 37 5.13 -23.47 0.44
N THR A 38 5.99 -24.31 -0.15
CA THR A 38 6.28 -24.27 -1.59
C THR A 38 5.28 -25.06 -2.43
N MET A 39 4.85 -26.24 -1.97
CA MET A 39 4.04 -27.17 -2.77
C MET A 39 2.57 -27.25 -2.30
N GLY A 40 2.26 -26.66 -1.14
CA GLY A 40 0.95 -26.72 -0.51
C GLY A 40 0.71 -28.05 0.21
N ASN A 41 -0.08 -28.00 1.28
CA ASN A 41 -0.36 -29.14 2.17
C ASN A 41 -0.93 -30.37 1.43
N ALA A 42 -1.66 -30.18 0.34
CA ALA A 42 -2.24 -31.28 -0.45
C ALA A 42 -1.20 -32.06 -1.28
N ALA A 43 -0.14 -31.39 -1.77
CA ALA A 43 0.95 -32.06 -2.48
C ALA A 43 1.86 -32.79 -1.49
N VAL A 44 2.21 -32.14 -0.38
CA VAL A 44 3.02 -32.75 0.69
C VAL A 44 2.30 -33.96 1.31
N SER A 45 0.97 -33.88 1.53
CA SER A 45 0.19 -35.02 2.00
C SER A 45 0.24 -36.20 1.03
N ARG A 46 0.20 -35.96 -0.30
CA ARG A 46 0.31 -37.03 -1.30
C ARG A 46 1.72 -37.64 -1.33
N MET A 47 2.76 -36.82 -1.21
CA MET A 47 4.15 -37.30 -1.12
C MET A 47 4.38 -38.15 0.14
N LEU A 48 3.87 -37.72 1.29
CA LEU A 48 4.01 -38.47 2.54
C LEU A 48 3.20 -39.77 2.52
N SER A 49 1.97 -39.74 1.97
CA SER A 49 1.17 -40.96 1.77
C SER A 49 1.81 -41.94 0.78
N GLY A 50 2.44 -41.45 -0.30
CA GLY A 50 3.19 -42.28 -1.26
C GLY A 50 4.45 -42.91 -0.66
N ALA A 51 5.03 -42.28 0.36
CA ALA A 51 6.16 -42.81 1.14
C ALA A 51 5.73 -43.75 2.29
N GLY A 52 4.47 -44.18 2.32
CA GLY A 52 3.94 -45.09 3.35
C GLY A 52 3.75 -44.45 4.72
N ARG A 53 3.79 -43.12 4.84
CA ARG A 53 3.55 -42.41 6.11
C ARG A 53 2.11 -41.95 6.20
N THR A 54 1.40 -42.40 7.24
CA THR A 54 0.02 -42.00 7.53
C THR A 54 0.00 -40.55 8.03
N VAL A 55 -0.54 -39.63 7.22
CA VAL A 55 -0.73 -38.22 7.61
C VAL A 55 -2.16 -38.02 8.11
N GLN A 56 -2.31 -37.67 9.39
CA GLN A 56 -3.60 -37.34 9.98
C GLN A 56 -4.04 -35.94 9.52
N ARG A 57 -5.25 -35.83 8.97
CA ARG A 57 -5.87 -34.53 8.65
C ARG A 57 -6.61 -34.04 9.90
N SER A 58 -6.19 -32.90 10.45
CA SER A 58 -6.81 -32.31 11.63
C SER A 58 -7.74 -31.15 11.25
N ALA A 59 -8.95 -31.18 11.79
CA ALA A 59 -9.80 -30.02 12.03
C ALA A 59 -10.38 -30.20 13.44
N GLY A 60 -10.09 -29.26 14.35
CA GLY A 60 -10.68 -29.21 15.70
C GLY A 60 -9.70 -29.49 16.84
N THR A 61 -9.24 -28.42 17.50
CA THR A 61 -8.50 -28.43 18.76
C THR A 61 -9.45 -28.71 19.93
N GLU A 62 -9.52 -29.97 20.38
CA GLU A 62 -9.77 -30.35 21.79
C GLU A 62 -9.59 -31.87 22.03
N ALA A 63 -9.60 -32.70 20.98
CA ALA A 63 -9.35 -34.16 21.08
C ALA A 63 -7.89 -34.57 21.39
N LEU A 64 -6.99 -33.60 21.65
CA LEU A 64 -5.54 -33.81 21.73
C LEU A 64 -5.00 -34.13 23.15
N ARG A 65 -5.81 -34.69 24.05
CA ARG A 65 -5.30 -35.12 25.37
C ARG A 65 -5.25 -36.63 25.60
N SER A 66 -5.73 -37.48 24.69
CA SER A 66 -5.58 -38.94 24.83
C SER A 66 -5.67 -39.67 23.48
N PRO A 67 -4.54 -40.13 22.91
CA PRO A 67 -4.56 -40.96 21.69
C PRO A 67 -5.31 -42.28 21.93
N GLY A 68 -6.22 -42.66 21.01
CA GLY A 68 -6.74 -44.04 20.90
C GLY A 68 -8.15 -44.32 21.40
N ARG A 69 -8.92 -43.34 21.88
CA ARG A 69 -10.34 -43.57 22.23
C ARG A 69 -11.29 -43.10 21.10
N PRO A 70 -12.32 -43.90 20.75
CA PRO A 70 -13.39 -43.43 19.88
C PRO A 70 -14.07 -42.20 20.49
N LEU A 71 -14.48 -41.24 19.64
CA LEU A 71 -15.29 -40.11 20.07
C LEU A 71 -16.57 -40.61 20.75
N ASP A 72 -16.89 -39.99 21.88
CA ASP A 72 -18.12 -40.28 22.62
C ASP A 72 -19.36 -40.17 21.71
N PRO A 73 -20.33 -41.11 21.75
CA PRO A 73 -21.50 -41.09 20.88
C PRO A 73 -22.37 -39.85 21.02
N GLU A 74 -22.39 -39.24 22.21
CA GLU A 74 -23.18 -38.05 22.50
C GLU A 74 -22.55 -36.82 21.84
N LEU A 75 -21.23 -36.67 21.97
CA LEU A 75 -20.45 -35.65 21.25
C LEU A 75 -20.55 -35.83 19.73
N ARG A 76 -20.55 -37.07 19.24
CA ARG A 76 -20.76 -37.38 17.82
C ARG A 76 -22.15 -36.97 17.33
N GLY A 77 -23.17 -37.17 18.17
CA GLY A 77 -24.54 -36.73 17.91
C GLY A 77 -24.67 -35.21 17.92
N GLU A 78 -23.97 -34.52 18.83
CA GLU A 78 -23.95 -33.06 18.91
C GLU A 78 -23.30 -32.45 17.67
N MET A 79 -22.16 -33.00 17.22
CA MET A 79 -21.48 -32.56 16.00
C MET A 79 -22.33 -32.76 14.74
N ALA A 80 -23.14 -33.82 14.68
CA ALA A 80 -24.03 -34.09 13.56
C ALA A 80 -25.28 -33.16 13.52
N ARG A 81 -25.65 -32.57 14.66
CA ARG A 81 -26.84 -31.69 14.79
C ARG A 81 -26.53 -30.21 14.63
N ARG A 82 -25.26 -29.79 14.54
CA ARG A 82 -24.89 -28.39 14.34
C ARG A 82 -25.17 -27.95 12.90
N PRO A 83 -26.00 -26.91 12.66
CA PRO A 83 -26.17 -26.34 11.32
C PRO A 83 -24.86 -25.74 10.82
N ALA A 84 -24.61 -25.84 9.51
CA ALA A 84 -23.35 -25.50 8.85
C ALA A 84 -22.95 -23.99 8.86
N SER A 85 -23.46 -23.19 9.78
CA SER A 85 -23.31 -21.72 9.80
C SER A 85 -22.32 -21.17 10.82
N TYR A 86 -21.59 -22.00 11.56
CA TYR A 86 -20.44 -21.55 12.37
C TYR A 86 -19.14 -22.15 11.85
N ALA A 87 -18.71 -21.65 10.69
CA ALA A 87 -17.34 -21.82 10.23
C ALA A 87 -16.48 -20.71 10.86
N SER A 88 -15.48 -21.10 11.66
CA SER A 88 -14.40 -20.24 12.15
C SER A 88 -13.82 -19.35 11.02
N PRO A 89 -13.36 -18.11 11.29
CA PRO A 89 -12.73 -17.22 10.30
C PRO A 89 -11.57 -17.85 9.52
N SER A 90 -11.01 -18.97 10.00
CA SER A 90 -9.99 -19.77 9.30
C SER A 90 -10.52 -20.61 8.13
N VAL A 91 -11.82 -20.68 7.87
CA VAL A 91 -12.43 -21.46 6.78
C VAL A 91 -13.02 -20.59 5.65
N GLN A 92 -13.04 -19.26 5.80
CA GLN A 92 -13.40 -18.34 4.71
C GLN A 92 -12.32 -18.16 3.63
N ARG A 93 -11.16 -18.82 3.74
CA ARG A 93 -10.13 -18.89 2.68
C ARG A 93 -10.44 -19.86 1.54
N ALA A 94 -11.61 -20.51 1.54
CA ALA A 94 -11.96 -21.48 0.51
C ALA A 94 -13.39 -21.25 -0.01
N ARG A 95 -13.62 -20.15 -0.73
CA ARG A 95 -14.77 -19.97 -1.64
C ARG A 95 -14.67 -18.69 -2.52
N LEU A 96 -13.53 -18.45 -3.15
CA LEU A 96 -13.49 -17.58 -4.33
C LEU A 96 -13.37 -18.50 -5.56
N ARG A 97 -14.52 -18.82 -6.18
CA ARG A 97 -14.59 -19.47 -7.50
C ARG A 97 -14.32 -18.44 -8.61
N GLY A 98 -13.16 -17.80 -8.55
CA GLY A 98 -12.52 -17.24 -9.73
C GLY A 98 -11.44 -18.23 -10.16
N SER A 99 -11.41 -18.60 -11.44
CA SER A 99 -10.25 -19.31 -11.97
C SER A 99 -9.02 -18.45 -11.72
N ALA A 100 -7.92 -19.05 -11.26
CA ALA A 100 -6.63 -18.37 -11.26
C ALA A 100 -6.36 -17.80 -12.66
N PRO A 101 -5.68 -16.63 -12.77
CA PRO A 101 -5.37 -16.06 -14.08
C PRO A 101 -4.70 -17.11 -14.97
N ALA A 102 -5.10 -17.13 -16.25
CA ALA A 102 -4.56 -18.07 -17.23
C ALA A 102 -3.03 -17.90 -17.34
N PRO A 103 -2.30 -18.97 -17.67
CA PRO A 103 -0.88 -18.85 -18.03
C PRO A 103 -0.75 -17.81 -19.16
N MET A 104 0.24 -16.92 -19.03
CA MET A 104 0.43 -15.83 -19.99
C MET A 104 1.36 -16.25 -21.13
N ASP A 105 1.00 -15.85 -22.35
CA ASP A 105 1.80 -16.06 -23.57
C ASP A 105 2.75 -14.89 -23.89
N THR A 106 2.64 -13.74 -23.20
CA THR A 106 3.35 -12.49 -23.55
C THR A 106 4.53 -12.13 -22.63
N VAL A 107 5.46 -11.34 -23.19
CA VAL A 107 6.85 -11.12 -22.71
C VAL A 107 7.12 -9.65 -22.37
N ALA A 108 6.15 -8.76 -22.56
CA ALA A 108 6.34 -7.35 -22.22
C ALA A 108 6.37 -7.18 -20.68
N PRO A 109 7.30 -6.39 -20.11
CA PRO A 109 7.35 -6.11 -18.68
C PRO A 109 6.03 -5.54 -18.14
N SER A 110 5.32 -4.75 -18.94
CA SER A 110 4.00 -4.19 -18.63
C SER A 110 2.92 -5.27 -18.47
N ASP A 111 2.94 -6.32 -19.30
CA ASP A 111 2.01 -7.45 -19.19
C ASP A 111 2.29 -8.25 -17.92
N LEU A 112 3.57 -8.55 -17.64
CA LEU A 112 3.97 -9.27 -16.44
C LEU A 112 3.57 -8.49 -15.18
N VAL A 113 3.84 -7.19 -15.13
CA VAL A 113 3.37 -6.32 -14.04
C VAL A 113 1.85 -6.40 -13.92
N SER A 114 1.11 -6.30 -15.01
CA SER A 114 -0.36 -6.39 -15.00
C SER A 114 -0.86 -7.71 -14.42
N ALA A 115 -0.25 -8.84 -14.79
CA ALA A 115 -0.58 -10.15 -14.23
C ALA A 115 -0.26 -10.26 -12.73
N ILE A 116 0.84 -9.67 -12.27
CA ILE A 116 1.17 -9.60 -10.84
C ILE A 116 0.12 -8.77 -10.10
N LYS A 117 -0.34 -7.64 -10.69
CA LYS A 117 -1.43 -6.84 -10.11
C LYS A 117 -2.71 -7.65 -9.99
N GLU A 118 -3.13 -8.30 -11.06
CA GLU A 118 -4.35 -9.12 -11.08
C GLU A 118 -4.29 -10.28 -10.09
N ARG A 119 -3.17 -11.00 -10.04
CA ARG A 119 -2.95 -12.07 -9.07
C ARG A 119 -2.95 -11.56 -7.65
N SER A 120 -2.30 -10.43 -7.38
CA SER A 120 -2.28 -9.81 -6.04
C SER A 120 -3.67 -9.37 -5.59
N LYS A 121 -4.48 -8.81 -6.51
CA LYS A 121 -5.89 -8.47 -6.25
C LYS A 121 -6.70 -9.73 -5.94
N PHE A 122 -6.54 -10.79 -6.75
CA PHE A 122 -7.17 -12.08 -6.53
C PHE A 122 -6.80 -12.70 -5.17
N MET A 123 -5.55 -12.53 -4.75
CA MET A 123 -5.05 -13.02 -3.46
C MET A 123 -5.35 -12.08 -2.27
N GLU A 124 -6.08 -10.99 -2.48
CA GLU A 124 -6.36 -9.95 -1.48
C GLU A 124 -5.09 -9.33 -0.85
N ARG A 125 -3.99 -9.33 -1.61
CA ARG A 125 -2.70 -8.73 -1.20
C ARG A 125 -2.45 -7.38 -1.84
N TRP A 126 -3.36 -6.92 -2.69
CA TRP A 126 -3.22 -5.63 -3.37
C TRP A 126 -3.46 -4.47 -2.42
N VAL A 127 -2.54 -3.51 -2.44
CA VAL A 127 -2.69 -2.21 -1.77
C VAL A 127 -2.56 -1.14 -2.85
N SER A 128 -3.46 -0.15 -2.87
CA SER A 128 -3.45 0.94 -3.88
C SER A 128 -2.12 1.68 -3.95
N ASP A 129 -1.41 1.76 -2.83
CA ASP A 129 -0.11 2.42 -2.75
C ASP A 129 0.98 1.68 -3.56
N PHE A 130 0.74 0.42 -3.94
CA PHE A 130 1.63 -0.32 -4.82
C PHE A 130 1.57 0.17 -6.27
N ASP A 131 0.54 0.93 -6.69
CA ASP A 131 0.46 1.40 -8.09
C ASP A 131 1.66 2.25 -8.49
N LEU A 132 2.18 3.10 -7.59
CA LEU A 132 3.39 3.89 -7.84
C LEU A 132 4.63 3.00 -7.92
N THR A 133 4.75 2.03 -7.02
CA THR A 133 5.83 1.04 -7.03
C THR A 133 5.83 0.27 -8.34
N PHE A 134 4.68 -0.23 -8.78
CA PHE A 134 4.55 -0.98 -10.03
C PHE A 134 4.77 -0.11 -11.26
N ALA A 135 4.38 1.17 -11.25
CA ALA A 135 4.72 2.10 -12.34
C ALA A 135 6.24 2.30 -12.44
N LYS A 136 6.93 2.57 -11.32
CA LYS A 136 8.39 2.68 -11.28
C LYS A 136 9.09 1.39 -11.71
N VAL A 137 8.51 0.23 -11.35
CA VAL A 137 9.00 -1.07 -11.81
C VAL A 137 8.80 -1.19 -13.32
N THR A 138 7.61 -0.94 -13.85
CA THR A 138 7.36 -0.97 -15.31
C THR A 138 8.32 -0.04 -16.05
N ASP A 139 8.44 1.23 -15.64
CA ASP A 139 9.32 2.21 -16.28
C ASP A 139 10.79 1.77 -16.28
N ALA A 140 11.28 1.20 -15.17
CA ALA A 140 12.65 0.70 -15.07
C ALA A 140 12.91 -0.51 -15.98
N LEU A 141 11.87 -1.30 -16.24
CA LEU A 141 11.98 -2.58 -16.95
C LEU A 141 11.68 -2.50 -18.44
N ASP A 142 10.98 -1.45 -18.89
CA ASP A 142 10.56 -1.24 -20.29
C ASP A 142 11.75 -1.14 -21.28
N THR A 143 12.98 -1.09 -20.77
CA THR A 143 14.20 -0.89 -21.56
C THR A 143 15.13 -2.10 -21.62
N THR A 144 14.91 -3.17 -20.84
CA THR A 144 16.01 -4.13 -20.56
C THR A 144 15.64 -5.61 -20.39
N ILE A 145 14.37 -6.01 -20.38
CA ILE A 145 14.03 -7.41 -20.07
C ILE A 145 13.49 -8.20 -21.27
N GLU A 146 14.24 -9.22 -21.67
CA GLU A 146 13.70 -10.41 -22.34
C GLU A 146 13.38 -11.45 -21.25
N VAL A 147 12.10 -11.59 -20.85
CA VAL A 147 11.69 -12.67 -19.91
C VAL A 147 11.57 -13.96 -20.70
N THR A 148 12.06 -15.07 -20.16
CA THR A 148 12.01 -16.36 -20.86
C THR A 148 10.56 -16.79 -21.08
N LYS A 149 10.15 -17.00 -22.34
CA LYS A 149 8.80 -17.49 -22.68
C LYS A 149 8.55 -18.87 -22.05
N GLY A 150 7.35 -19.05 -21.49
CA GLY A 150 6.87 -20.36 -21.03
C GLY A 150 7.21 -20.73 -19.58
N GLY A 151 7.80 -19.82 -18.80
CA GLY A 151 7.91 -19.96 -17.35
C GLY A 151 6.55 -19.79 -16.66
N ASP A 152 6.38 -20.36 -15.47
CA ASP A 152 5.21 -19.99 -14.66
C ASP A 152 5.34 -18.54 -14.18
N LEU A 153 4.21 -17.92 -13.82
CA LEU A 153 4.19 -16.51 -13.41
C LEU A 153 5.15 -16.22 -12.25
N LEU A 154 5.39 -17.20 -11.35
CA LEU A 154 6.29 -17.00 -10.21
C LEU A 154 7.74 -16.93 -10.68
N GLN A 155 8.15 -17.85 -11.55
CA GLN A 155 9.49 -17.86 -12.15
C GLN A 155 9.74 -16.57 -12.96
N MET A 156 8.81 -16.20 -13.84
CA MET A 156 8.91 -14.95 -14.62
C MET A 156 9.04 -13.72 -13.71
N SER A 157 8.29 -13.71 -12.60
CA SER A 157 8.35 -12.59 -11.65
C SER A 157 9.63 -12.57 -10.82
N GLN A 158 10.22 -13.73 -10.53
CA GLN A 158 11.54 -13.81 -9.89
C GLN A 158 12.65 -13.30 -10.81
N GLU A 159 12.61 -13.68 -12.10
CA GLU A 159 13.52 -13.14 -13.11
C GLU A 159 13.39 -11.60 -13.22
N MET A 160 12.14 -11.10 -13.20
CA MET A 160 11.84 -9.67 -13.18
C MET A 160 12.43 -8.94 -11.95
N ILE A 161 12.31 -9.53 -10.76
CA ILE A 161 12.87 -8.99 -9.50
C ILE A 161 14.40 -8.90 -9.58
N VAL A 162 15.06 -9.95 -10.08
CA VAL A 162 16.52 -9.95 -10.26
C VAL A 162 16.94 -8.82 -11.20
N LYS A 163 16.28 -8.72 -12.36
CA LYS A 163 16.56 -7.66 -13.35
C LYS A 163 16.29 -6.26 -12.81
N TYR A 164 15.18 -6.08 -12.10
CA TYR A 164 14.87 -4.82 -11.43
C TYR A 164 15.97 -4.44 -10.44
N THR A 165 16.48 -5.41 -9.66
CA THR A 165 17.59 -5.19 -8.72
C THR A 165 18.87 -4.78 -9.45
N GLU A 166 19.21 -5.44 -10.55
CA GLU A 166 20.38 -5.11 -11.38
C GLU A 166 20.32 -3.66 -11.89
N VAL A 167 19.16 -3.24 -12.43
CA VAL A 167 18.96 -1.88 -12.97
C VAL A 167 18.90 -0.83 -11.87
N THR A 168 18.45 -1.19 -10.67
CA THR A 168 18.22 -0.26 -9.56
C THR A 168 19.18 -0.40 -8.40
N ASN A 169 20.34 -1.05 -8.61
CA ASN A 169 21.32 -1.37 -7.56
C ASN A 169 21.91 -0.14 -6.83
N ASN A 170 21.63 1.08 -7.31
CA ASN A 170 21.99 2.35 -6.66
C ASN A 170 20.76 3.21 -6.28
N ASN A 171 19.55 2.67 -6.39
CA ASN A 171 18.32 3.37 -6.07
C ASN A 171 18.00 3.17 -4.58
N PRO A 172 17.93 4.24 -3.76
CA PRO A 172 17.56 4.13 -2.36
C PRO A 172 16.17 3.49 -2.14
N ASP A 173 15.27 3.57 -3.13
CA ASP A 173 13.94 2.97 -3.07
C ASP A 173 13.91 1.49 -3.50
N GLY A 174 15.00 0.95 -4.07
CA GLY A 174 15.03 -0.39 -4.67
C GLY A 174 14.61 -1.50 -3.69
N GLY A 175 15.05 -1.41 -2.43
CA GLY A 175 14.66 -2.37 -1.39
C GLY A 175 13.18 -2.34 -1.00
N LEU A 176 12.51 -1.18 -1.12
CA LEU A 176 11.06 -1.09 -0.89
C LEU A 176 10.27 -1.73 -2.04
N HIS A 177 10.67 -1.46 -3.28
CA HIS A 177 10.00 -2.02 -4.45
C HIS A 177 10.17 -3.54 -4.53
N LEU A 178 11.36 -4.07 -4.20
CA LEU A 178 11.62 -5.51 -4.15
C LEU A 178 10.78 -6.22 -3.09
N ARG A 179 10.67 -5.65 -1.88
CA ARG A 179 9.76 -6.18 -0.85
C ARG A 179 8.31 -6.17 -1.33
N THR A 180 7.90 -5.15 -2.10
CA THR A 180 6.53 -5.02 -2.62
C THR A 180 6.22 -6.11 -3.63
N LEU A 181 7.14 -6.36 -4.55
CA LEU A 181 7.06 -7.45 -5.50
C LEU A 181 7.02 -8.81 -4.78
N ASN A 182 7.94 -9.05 -3.84
CA ASN A 182 7.98 -10.31 -3.10
C ASN A 182 6.70 -10.58 -2.29
N TYR A 183 6.14 -9.56 -1.64
CA TYR A 183 4.86 -9.68 -0.94
C TYR A 183 3.70 -9.95 -1.89
N ALA A 184 3.61 -9.19 -2.99
CA ALA A 184 2.60 -9.35 -4.03
C ALA A 184 2.59 -10.79 -4.62
N LEU A 185 3.78 -11.34 -4.85
CA LEU A 185 3.98 -12.63 -5.52
C LEU A 185 3.88 -13.84 -4.60
N GLY A 186 4.70 -13.86 -3.55
CA GLY A 186 4.87 -15.02 -2.67
C GLY A 186 4.18 -14.84 -1.33
N GLY A 187 4.08 -13.60 -0.85
CA GLY A 187 3.68 -13.33 0.54
C GLY A 187 4.67 -13.89 1.56
N SER A 188 5.89 -14.21 1.10
CA SER A 188 7.03 -14.65 1.92
C SER A 188 7.63 -13.49 2.70
N GLU A 189 7.50 -12.28 2.18
CA GLU A 189 7.79 -11.05 2.91
C GLU A 189 6.56 -10.61 3.70
N PRO A 190 6.71 -10.04 4.91
CA PRO A 190 5.63 -9.26 5.50
C PRO A 190 5.23 -8.17 4.51
N ALA A 191 3.95 -7.77 4.45
CA ALA A 191 3.62 -6.70 3.50
C ALA A 191 4.54 -5.50 3.78
N PRO A 192 5.24 -5.01 2.75
CA PRO A 192 6.00 -3.80 2.92
C PRO A 192 5.01 -2.75 3.34
N GLY A 193 5.26 -2.24 4.53
CA GLY A 193 4.37 -1.33 5.19
C GLY A 193 3.23 -1.88 6.04
N ILE A 194 3.31 -3.13 6.56
CA ILE A 194 2.55 -3.54 7.77
C ILE A 194 3.24 -3.06 9.08
N GLY A 195 4.15 -2.10 9.01
CA GLY A 195 4.36 -1.17 10.13
C GLY A 195 3.34 -0.05 10.02
N GLY A 196 2.93 0.57 11.13
CA GLY A 196 1.98 1.69 11.08
C GLY A 196 2.41 2.78 10.09
N PHE A 197 3.71 2.95 9.86
CA PHE A 197 4.24 3.99 8.97
C PHE A 197 4.45 3.62 7.51
N SER A 198 4.13 2.42 7.05
CA SER A 198 4.19 2.02 5.64
C SER A 198 5.44 2.45 4.85
N THR A 199 5.36 3.55 4.09
CA THR A 199 6.42 4.14 3.25
C THR A 199 6.90 5.50 3.76
N MET A 200 6.41 5.91 4.93
CA MET A 200 6.62 7.25 5.46
C MET A 200 8.04 7.40 6.00
N SER A 201 8.74 8.40 5.51
CA SER A 201 10.04 8.85 6.00
C SER A 201 10.07 10.37 6.01
N MET A 202 11.15 10.95 6.53
CA MET A 202 11.47 12.36 6.36
C MET A 202 12.60 12.49 5.35
N SER A 203 12.44 13.37 4.37
CA SER A 203 13.49 13.80 3.44
C SER A 203 13.83 15.25 3.77
N GLY A 204 14.98 15.49 4.42
CA GLY A 204 15.26 16.80 4.97
C GLY A 204 14.27 17.16 6.08
N THR A 205 13.55 18.27 5.92
CA THR A 205 12.50 18.73 6.84
C THR A 205 11.09 18.32 6.39
N GLU A 206 10.96 17.50 5.34
CA GLU A 206 9.68 17.16 4.75
C GLU A 206 9.30 15.71 5.00
N LEU A 207 8.06 15.48 5.43
CA LEU A 207 7.44 14.16 5.39
C LEU A 207 7.26 13.73 3.93
N VAL A 208 7.71 12.52 3.62
CA VAL A 208 7.51 11.85 2.33
C VAL A 208 6.83 10.49 2.54
N GLY A 209 6.29 9.92 1.46
CA GLY A 209 5.56 8.65 1.53
C GLY A 209 4.17 8.79 2.16
N ARG A 210 3.63 7.66 2.62
CA ARG A 210 2.31 7.52 3.23
C ARG A 210 2.37 6.46 4.33
N PRO A 211 1.80 6.73 5.52
CA PRO A 211 1.64 5.71 6.54
C PRO A 211 0.47 4.77 6.24
N GLY A 212 0.53 3.56 6.80
CA GLY A 212 -0.61 2.66 6.79
C GLY A 212 -1.74 3.20 7.68
N PHE A 213 -2.91 2.57 7.59
CA PHE A 213 -3.98 2.84 8.54
C PHE A 213 -3.72 2.06 9.83
N ALA A 214 -3.99 2.68 10.98
CA ALA A 214 -3.96 2.00 12.26
C ALA A 214 -4.89 0.80 12.28
N ARG A 215 -4.52 -0.28 12.99
CA ARG A 215 -5.36 -1.50 13.01
C ARG A 215 -6.75 -1.24 13.57
N VAL A 216 -6.86 -0.40 14.59
CA VAL A 216 -8.16 -0.02 15.16
C VAL A 216 -9.04 0.70 14.12
N THR A 217 -8.48 1.62 13.33
CA THR A 217 -9.20 2.27 12.22
C THR A 217 -9.55 1.27 11.13
N ALA A 218 -8.62 0.38 10.78
CA ALA A 218 -8.85 -0.65 9.78
C ALA A 218 -9.98 -1.61 10.19
N LYS A 219 -10.09 -1.92 11.48
CA LYS A 219 -11.15 -2.73 12.07
C LYS A 219 -12.48 -1.98 12.14
N ALA A 220 -12.47 -0.71 12.54
CA ALA A 220 -13.67 0.13 12.63
C ALA A 220 -14.29 0.41 11.26
N LEU A 221 -13.44 0.62 10.24
CA LEU A 221 -13.81 0.83 8.85
C LEU A 221 -13.41 -0.38 8.02
N ALA A 222 -14.06 -1.51 8.25
CA ALA A 222 -13.84 -2.72 7.45
C ALA A 222 -14.29 -2.47 6.01
N VAL A 223 -13.48 -2.90 5.03
CA VAL A 223 -13.74 -2.73 3.60
C VAL A 223 -14.07 -4.08 2.97
N ALA A 224 -15.09 -4.12 2.10
CA ALA A 224 -15.34 -5.29 1.26
C ALA A 224 -14.35 -5.35 0.08
N PRO A 225 -14.21 -6.51 -0.61
CA PRO A 225 -13.44 -6.58 -1.84
C PRO A 225 -13.89 -5.52 -2.87
N GLY A 226 -12.93 -4.79 -3.43
CA GLY A 226 -13.19 -3.67 -4.36
C GLY A 226 -13.47 -2.32 -3.69
N GLN A 227 -13.62 -2.27 -2.36
CA GLN A 227 -13.74 -1.02 -1.61
C GLN A 227 -12.42 -0.60 -0.96
N HIS A 228 -12.27 0.70 -0.76
CA HIS A 228 -11.11 1.33 -0.14
C HIS A 228 -11.57 2.33 0.92
N ARG A 229 -10.68 2.60 1.90
CA ARG A 229 -10.86 3.71 2.85
C ARG A 229 -10.43 4.98 2.13
N ARG A 230 -11.41 5.82 1.81
CA ARG A 230 -11.23 7.08 1.10
C ARG A 230 -11.07 8.20 2.10
N HIS A 231 -10.22 9.15 1.75
CA HIS A 231 -10.01 10.35 2.53
C HIS A 231 -10.96 11.44 2.09
N TYR A 232 -11.60 12.12 3.04
CA TYR A 232 -12.30 13.37 2.76
C TYR A 232 -11.30 14.47 2.36
N ILE A 233 -10.33 14.76 3.23
CA ILE A 233 -9.13 15.55 2.91
C ILE A 233 -8.05 14.59 2.46
N ALA A 234 -7.70 14.61 1.18
CA ALA A 234 -6.72 13.69 0.61
C ALA A 234 -5.38 13.67 1.39
N TRP A 235 -4.77 12.48 1.51
CA TRP A 235 -3.53 12.28 2.28
C TRP A 235 -2.40 13.24 1.89
N HIS A 236 -2.18 13.47 0.59
CA HIS A 236 -1.12 14.37 0.15
C HIS A 236 -1.38 15.82 0.57
N ASN A 237 -2.64 16.25 0.72
CA ASN A 237 -2.97 17.58 1.25
C ASN A 237 -2.68 17.66 2.76
N ILE A 238 -2.99 16.61 3.52
CA ILE A 238 -2.61 16.50 4.93
C ILE A 238 -1.09 16.60 5.10
N ARG A 239 -0.34 15.82 4.31
CA ARG A 239 1.12 15.83 4.32
C ARG A 239 1.69 17.19 3.92
N SER A 240 1.19 17.81 2.85
CA SER A 240 1.61 19.14 2.40
C SER A 240 1.31 20.21 3.46
N LEU A 241 0.16 20.14 4.14
CA LEU A 241 -0.18 21.04 5.23
C LEU A 241 0.81 20.93 6.39
N LEU A 242 1.16 19.69 6.79
CA LEU A 242 2.16 19.46 7.84
C LEU A 242 3.55 19.96 7.43
N ASN A 243 4.00 19.68 6.20
CA ASN A 243 5.29 20.14 5.70
C ASN A 243 5.38 21.66 5.65
N ARG A 244 4.37 22.33 5.06
CA ARG A 244 4.29 23.80 5.01
C ARG A 244 4.21 24.40 6.41
N SER A 245 3.45 23.78 7.32
CA SER A 245 3.33 24.25 8.70
C SER A 245 4.61 24.09 9.48
N TYR A 246 5.35 22.99 9.30
CA TYR A 246 6.63 22.79 9.97
C TYR A 246 7.69 23.76 9.43
N ALA A 247 7.68 24.03 8.13
CA ALA A 247 8.57 25.03 7.52
C ALA A 247 8.28 26.45 8.03
N ALA A 248 7.00 26.83 8.16
CA ALA A 248 6.60 28.19 8.55
C ALA A 248 6.57 28.41 10.08
N HIS A 249 6.14 27.41 10.85
CA HIS A 249 5.79 27.53 12.28
C HIS A 249 6.31 26.38 13.16
N PRO A 250 7.59 25.97 13.07
CA PRO A 250 8.07 24.78 13.78
C PRO A 250 7.92 24.89 15.30
N ARG A 251 8.12 26.09 15.86
CA ARG A 251 7.99 26.39 17.30
C ARG A 251 6.56 26.38 17.82
N LEU A 252 5.56 26.48 16.94
CA LEU A 252 4.15 26.39 17.32
C LEU A 252 3.62 24.98 17.05
N LEU A 253 3.96 24.40 15.89
CA LEU A 253 3.46 23.10 15.45
C LEU A 253 3.95 21.96 16.35
N ILE A 254 5.25 21.86 16.60
CA ILE A 254 5.81 20.70 17.32
C ILE A 254 5.28 20.61 18.76
N PRO A 255 5.30 21.68 19.58
CA PRO A 255 4.71 21.63 20.92
C PRO A 255 3.20 21.34 20.90
N TYR A 256 2.48 21.85 19.90
CA TYR A 256 1.06 21.58 19.75
C TYR A 256 0.77 20.10 19.47
N LEU A 257 1.49 19.49 18.53
CA LEU A 257 1.37 18.07 18.20
C LEU A 257 1.81 17.18 19.36
N GLN A 258 2.91 17.51 20.05
CA GLN A 258 3.36 16.80 21.25
C GLN A 258 2.28 16.82 22.32
N ASN A 259 1.70 18.00 22.61
CA ASN A 259 0.63 18.13 23.57
C ASN A 259 -0.59 17.26 23.24
N LYS A 260 -0.95 17.19 21.95
CA LYS A 260 -2.03 16.33 21.43
C LYS A 260 -1.72 14.83 21.60
N LEU A 261 -0.49 14.42 21.32
CA LEU A 261 -0.02 13.04 21.48
C LEU A 261 0.05 12.61 22.96
N ASP A 262 0.45 13.51 23.86
CA ASP A 262 0.69 13.21 25.27
C ASP A 262 -0.57 13.23 26.15
N ARG A 263 -1.55 14.07 25.82
CA ARG A 263 -2.78 14.25 26.63
C ARG A 263 -3.81 13.11 26.52
N GLY A 264 -3.41 11.95 25.99
CA GLY A 264 -4.31 10.82 25.78
C GLY A 264 -5.45 11.12 24.80
N GLN A 265 -5.29 12.12 23.92
CA GLN A 265 -6.28 12.46 22.89
C GLN A 265 -6.17 11.56 21.65
N VAL A 266 -5.36 10.50 21.72
CA VAL A 266 -5.15 9.51 20.68
C VAL A 266 -5.57 8.16 21.24
N HIS A 267 -6.31 7.39 20.44
CA HIS A 267 -6.67 6.04 20.83
C HIS A 267 -5.43 5.23 21.26
N PRO A 268 -5.46 4.51 22.40
CA PRO A 268 -4.29 3.83 22.95
C PRO A 268 -3.59 2.90 21.95
N ASP A 269 -4.34 2.11 21.18
CA ASP A 269 -3.77 1.20 20.17
C ASP A 269 -3.06 1.95 19.03
N MET A 270 -3.58 3.11 18.60
CA MET A 270 -2.91 3.91 17.57
C MET A 270 -1.62 4.51 18.12
N LYS A 271 -1.65 4.98 19.37
CA LYS A 271 -0.47 5.53 20.03
C LYS A 271 0.61 4.45 20.14
N ASP A 272 0.28 3.29 20.69
CA ASP A 272 1.20 2.15 20.83
C ASP A 272 1.77 1.69 19.48
N GLU A 273 0.93 1.58 18.44
CA GLU A 273 1.40 1.24 17.09
C GLU A 273 2.37 2.28 16.53
N SER A 274 2.08 3.57 16.71
CA SER A 274 2.93 4.66 16.24
C SER A 274 4.26 4.71 17.00
N ASP A 275 4.23 4.52 18.32
CA ASP A 275 5.42 4.53 19.18
C ASP A 275 6.36 3.37 18.81
N LYS A 276 5.83 2.15 18.72
CA LYS A 276 6.59 0.97 18.29
C LYS A 276 7.12 1.10 16.86
N SER A 277 6.39 1.80 15.99
CA SER A 277 6.86 2.04 14.63
C SER A 277 8.05 3.01 14.64
N VAL A 278 7.98 4.10 15.41
CA VAL A 278 9.09 5.07 15.56
C VAL A 278 10.33 4.39 16.16
N GLU A 279 10.17 3.57 17.20
CA GLU A 279 11.27 2.87 17.88
C GLU A 279 12.08 1.97 16.93
N ARG A 280 11.44 1.43 15.90
CA ARG A 280 12.06 0.53 14.91
C ARG A 280 12.70 1.26 13.74
N MET A 281 12.38 2.55 13.55
CA MET A 281 12.91 3.34 12.45
C MET A 281 14.36 3.71 12.69
N SER A 282 15.14 3.69 11.62
CA SER A 282 16.54 4.11 11.67
C SER A 282 16.62 5.62 11.81
N ARG A 283 17.73 6.12 12.39
CA ARG A 283 17.94 7.57 12.52
C ARG A 283 17.88 8.31 11.16
N ALA A 284 18.28 7.64 10.08
CA ALA A 284 18.26 8.21 8.73
C ALA A 284 16.84 8.52 8.23
N GLU A 285 15.82 7.79 8.70
CA GLU A 285 14.43 7.97 8.25
C GLU A 285 13.77 9.23 8.84
N PHE A 286 14.41 9.92 9.79
CA PHE A 286 13.91 11.17 10.37
C PHE A 286 14.47 12.43 9.69
N GLY A 287 15.20 12.26 8.57
CA GLY A 287 15.41 13.28 7.53
C GLY A 287 16.32 14.46 7.88
N THR A 288 16.46 14.87 9.15
CA THR A 288 17.30 16.02 9.56
C THR A 288 17.73 15.97 11.05
N GLY A 289 18.51 16.98 11.47
CA GLY A 289 19.26 17.06 12.73
C GLY A 289 18.46 17.10 14.06
N ASP A 290 17.15 17.35 14.04
CA ASP A 290 16.29 17.22 15.24
C ASP A 290 15.36 16.00 15.10
N ARG A 291 15.83 14.89 15.68
CA ARG A 291 15.10 13.63 15.68
C ARG A 291 13.76 13.76 16.39
N ALA A 292 13.66 14.51 17.48
CA ALA A 292 12.43 14.57 18.28
C ALA A 292 11.28 15.24 17.52
N ALA A 293 11.59 16.28 16.75
CA ALA A 293 10.62 16.92 15.86
C ALA A 293 10.15 15.95 14.75
N GLY A 294 11.08 15.23 14.11
CA GLY A 294 10.77 14.23 13.09
C GLY A 294 9.86 13.11 13.62
N GLU A 295 10.16 12.57 14.80
CA GLU A 295 9.31 11.56 15.44
C GLU A 295 7.91 12.08 15.77
N THR A 296 7.81 13.33 16.25
CA THR A 296 6.52 13.99 16.54
C THR A 296 5.68 14.11 15.27
N LEU A 297 6.27 14.60 14.17
CA LEU A 297 5.60 14.76 12.89
C LEU A 297 5.11 13.42 12.34
N MET A 298 5.92 12.37 12.42
CA MET A 298 5.53 11.03 11.96
C MET A 298 4.37 10.44 12.74
N ARG A 299 4.43 10.50 14.08
CA ARG A 299 3.32 10.03 14.94
C ARG A 299 2.04 10.79 14.62
N ALA A 300 2.10 12.12 14.54
CA ALA A 300 0.94 12.96 14.20
C ALA A 300 0.38 12.65 12.82
N ALA A 301 1.24 12.52 11.81
CA ALA A 301 0.87 12.21 10.44
C ALA A 301 0.13 10.85 10.33
N TYR A 302 0.57 9.84 11.07
CA TYR A 302 -0.10 8.54 11.15
C TYR A 302 -1.48 8.60 11.83
N VAL A 303 -1.59 9.36 12.93
CA VAL A 303 -2.88 9.59 13.61
C VAL A 303 -3.86 10.28 12.65
N MET A 304 -3.43 11.37 12.01
CA MET A 304 -4.26 12.12 11.07
C MET A 304 -4.65 11.29 9.82
N ASN A 305 -3.74 10.45 9.30
CA ASN A 305 -4.04 9.53 8.21
C ASN A 305 -5.07 8.47 8.62
N SER A 306 -5.10 8.07 9.90
CA SER A 306 -5.96 7.04 10.46
C SER A 306 -7.26 7.59 11.06
N SER A 307 -7.56 8.87 10.84
CA SER A 307 -8.71 9.56 11.41
C SER A 307 -10.03 9.08 10.81
N GLN A 308 -10.91 8.51 11.63
CA GLN A 308 -12.27 8.14 11.23
C GLN A 308 -13.11 9.35 10.81
N ASN A 309 -12.87 10.54 11.35
CA ASN A 309 -13.55 11.77 10.89
C ASN A 309 -13.23 12.11 9.44
N ASN A 310 -12.08 11.63 8.94
CA ASN A 310 -11.60 11.88 7.60
C ASN A 310 -11.74 10.68 6.67
N LEU A 311 -12.25 9.55 7.16
CA LEU A 311 -12.23 8.28 6.44
C LEU A 311 -13.61 7.68 6.30
N TRP A 312 -13.93 7.27 5.08
CA TRP A 312 -15.16 6.53 4.79
C TRP A 312 -14.88 5.40 3.80
N VAL A 313 -15.78 4.41 3.76
CA VAL A 313 -15.65 3.26 2.85
C VAL A 313 -16.28 3.60 1.51
N GLY A 314 -15.49 3.61 0.44
CA GLY A 314 -15.99 3.85 -0.92
C GLY A 314 -15.34 2.96 -1.96
N ASN A 315 -15.73 3.14 -3.23
CA ASN A 315 -15.21 2.33 -4.32
C ASN A 315 -13.72 2.63 -4.58
N GLY A 316 -12.90 1.58 -4.67
CA GLY A 316 -11.48 1.68 -4.98
C GLY A 316 -11.16 2.25 -6.36
N SER A 317 -11.91 1.82 -7.38
CA SER A 317 -11.70 2.30 -8.76
C SER A 317 -11.96 3.79 -8.86
N GLU A 318 -13.02 4.27 -8.18
CA GLU A 318 -13.34 5.69 -8.11
C GLU A 318 -12.22 6.51 -7.44
N ASN A 319 -11.70 6.04 -6.31
CA ASN A 319 -10.57 6.70 -5.66
C ASN A 319 -9.33 6.77 -6.57
N SER A 320 -9.02 5.69 -7.30
CA SER A 320 -7.90 5.69 -8.24
C SER A 320 -8.11 6.64 -9.41
N GLU A 321 -9.32 6.74 -9.95
CA GLU A 321 -9.66 7.67 -11.04
C GLU A 321 -9.59 9.13 -10.60
N ILE A 322 -10.17 9.46 -9.45
CA ILE A 322 -10.12 10.81 -8.85
C ILE A 322 -8.68 11.26 -8.68
N ASN A 323 -7.84 10.41 -8.06
CA ASN A 323 -6.43 10.71 -7.84
C ASN A 323 -5.63 10.83 -9.15
N SER A 324 -5.99 10.07 -10.17
CA SER A 324 -5.32 10.12 -11.48
C SER A 324 -5.71 11.38 -12.26
N LEU A 325 -7.00 11.71 -12.27
CA LEU A 325 -7.51 12.93 -12.89
C LEU A 325 -6.94 14.16 -12.19
N SER A 326 -7.03 14.25 -10.86
CA SER A 326 -6.53 15.42 -10.12
C SER A 326 -5.04 15.67 -10.38
N ARG A 327 -4.19 14.63 -10.31
CA ARG A 327 -2.76 14.74 -10.63
C ARG A 327 -2.51 15.20 -12.07
N SER A 328 -3.27 14.67 -13.03
CA SER A 328 -3.18 15.09 -14.43
C SER A 328 -3.53 16.56 -14.61
N LEU A 329 -4.59 17.03 -13.96
CA LEU A 329 -5.01 18.44 -14.00
C LEU A 329 -3.94 19.35 -13.38
N GLN A 330 -3.45 19.02 -12.19
CA GLN A 330 -2.42 19.80 -11.49
C GLN A 330 -1.12 19.90 -12.32
N GLY A 331 -0.66 18.79 -12.89
CA GLY A 331 0.54 18.77 -13.73
C GLY A 331 0.39 19.63 -14.99
N ARG A 332 -0.77 19.55 -15.66
CA ARG A 332 -1.00 20.29 -16.92
C ARG A 332 -1.26 21.78 -16.72
N LEU A 333 -1.93 22.18 -15.65
CA LEU A 333 -2.28 23.58 -15.41
C LEU A 333 -1.08 24.52 -15.30
N ARG A 334 0.05 24.02 -14.75
CA ARG A 334 1.25 24.82 -14.49
C ARG A 334 1.78 25.49 -15.76
N ASP A 335 1.82 24.74 -16.86
CA ASP A 335 2.44 25.17 -18.13
C ASP A 335 1.40 25.45 -19.22
N LEU A 336 0.11 25.44 -18.89
CA LEU A 336 -0.96 25.55 -19.88
C LEU A 336 -1.04 26.96 -20.48
N THR A 337 -0.94 27.02 -21.81
CA THR A 337 -1.19 28.21 -22.62
C THR A 337 -2.51 28.11 -23.39
N ALA A 338 -3.01 29.24 -23.90
CA ALA A 338 -4.22 29.27 -24.73
C ALA A 338 -4.11 28.38 -25.98
N PHE A 339 -2.91 28.27 -26.56
CA PHE A 339 -2.64 27.42 -27.74
C PHE A 339 -2.77 25.92 -27.44
N GLN A 340 -2.48 25.50 -26.20
CA GLN A 340 -2.55 24.09 -25.80
C GLN A 340 -3.96 23.66 -25.37
N LEU A 341 -4.88 24.61 -25.13
CA LEU A 341 -6.22 24.32 -24.63
C LEU A 341 -7.04 23.37 -25.55
N PRO A 342 -7.02 23.48 -26.89
CA PRO A 342 -7.69 22.52 -27.77
C PRO A 342 -7.13 21.10 -27.68
N VAL A 343 -5.80 20.96 -27.61
CA VAL A 343 -5.13 19.65 -27.48
C VAL A 343 -5.52 19.01 -26.15
N TRP A 344 -5.49 19.78 -25.07
CA TRP A 344 -5.86 19.28 -23.77
C TRP A 344 -7.34 18.89 -23.68
N LYS A 345 -8.24 19.65 -24.32
CA LYS A 345 -9.65 19.28 -24.42
C LYS A 345 -9.80 17.90 -25.09
N ALA A 346 -9.14 17.65 -26.21
CA ALA A 346 -9.20 16.37 -26.91
C ALA A 346 -8.67 15.21 -26.03
N ASP A 347 -7.54 15.42 -25.34
CA ASP A 347 -7.01 14.44 -24.39
C ASP A 347 -8.01 14.12 -23.27
N LEU A 348 -8.67 15.15 -22.73
CA LEU A 348 -9.63 15.00 -21.66
C LEU A 348 -10.89 14.27 -22.13
N GLU A 349 -11.39 14.56 -23.34
CA GLU A 349 -12.52 13.85 -23.95
C GLU A 349 -12.23 12.35 -24.07
N ASN A 350 -11.01 11.99 -24.46
CA ASN A 350 -10.55 10.60 -24.61
C ASN A 350 -10.16 9.92 -23.29
N ASN A 351 -10.06 10.65 -22.19
CA ASN A 351 -9.71 10.07 -20.89
C ASN A 351 -10.88 9.20 -20.35
N PRO A 352 -10.70 7.88 -20.17
CA PRO A 352 -11.75 7.03 -19.65
C PRO A 352 -11.89 7.22 -18.13
N THR A 353 -12.95 7.94 -17.71
CA THR A 353 -13.35 8.07 -16.31
C THR A 353 -14.70 7.40 -16.10
N GLY A 354 -14.77 6.34 -15.30
CA GLY A 354 -15.99 5.60 -15.01
C GLY A 354 -16.74 6.07 -13.75
N SER A 355 -16.07 6.76 -12.84
CA SER A 355 -16.63 7.13 -11.55
C SER A 355 -17.51 8.39 -11.62
N PRO A 356 -18.63 8.43 -10.88
CA PRO A 356 -19.53 9.58 -10.89
C PRO A 356 -18.84 10.92 -10.58
N GLN A 357 -17.92 10.95 -9.61
CA GLN A 357 -17.24 12.19 -9.24
C GLN A 357 -16.25 12.65 -10.32
N ALA A 358 -15.41 11.74 -10.85
CA ALA A 358 -14.50 12.08 -11.93
C ALA A 358 -15.24 12.51 -13.21
N GLN A 359 -16.38 11.85 -13.52
CA GLN A 359 -17.24 12.25 -14.64
C GLN A 359 -17.83 13.65 -14.47
N ARG A 360 -18.33 13.99 -13.27
CA ARG A 360 -18.82 15.35 -12.98
C ARG A 360 -17.70 16.39 -13.13
N ALA A 361 -16.52 16.13 -12.57
CA ALA A 361 -15.36 17.01 -12.68
C ALA A 361 -14.94 17.21 -14.15
N LYS A 362 -14.81 16.11 -14.92
CA LYS A 362 -14.52 16.12 -16.35
C LYS A 362 -15.57 16.91 -17.13
N HIS A 363 -16.86 16.69 -16.88
CA HIS A 363 -17.95 17.39 -17.54
C HIS A 363 -17.92 18.91 -17.30
N ASN A 364 -17.72 19.32 -16.04
CA ASN A 364 -17.61 20.73 -15.67
C ASN A 364 -16.43 21.40 -16.36
N LEU A 365 -15.28 20.72 -16.40
CA LEU A 365 -14.07 21.23 -17.06
C LEU A 365 -14.27 21.36 -18.58
N LEU A 366 -14.81 20.34 -19.25
CA LEU A 366 -15.08 20.37 -20.69
C LEU A 366 -16.07 21.48 -21.06
N THR A 367 -17.10 21.66 -20.25
CA THR A 367 -18.08 22.75 -20.41
C THR A 367 -17.39 24.11 -20.34
N ARG A 368 -16.51 24.31 -19.35
CA ARG A 368 -15.75 25.55 -19.21
C ARG A 368 -14.79 25.76 -20.39
N MET A 369 -14.03 24.73 -20.78
CA MET A 369 -13.10 24.78 -21.92
C MET A 369 -13.82 25.20 -23.21
N ASN A 370 -15.02 24.68 -23.48
CA ASN A 370 -15.80 25.05 -24.64
C ASN A 370 -16.22 26.53 -24.64
N ALA A 371 -16.56 27.08 -23.47
CA ALA A 371 -16.87 28.50 -23.33
C ALA A 371 -15.63 29.36 -23.58
N ASP A 372 -14.49 29.01 -22.97
CA ASP A 372 -13.25 29.78 -23.07
C ASP A 372 -12.62 29.70 -24.47
N LEU A 373 -12.66 28.55 -25.15
CA LEU A 373 -12.21 28.42 -26.54
C LEU A 373 -13.00 29.32 -27.50
N ARG A 374 -14.31 29.46 -27.29
CA ARG A 374 -15.13 30.42 -28.07
C ARG A 374 -14.76 31.86 -27.75
N ALA A 375 -14.50 32.18 -26.48
CA ALA A 375 -14.07 33.52 -26.09
C ALA A 375 -12.67 33.89 -26.61
N LEU A 376 -11.79 32.89 -26.79
CA LEU A 376 -10.45 33.07 -27.35
C LEU A 376 -10.46 33.34 -28.86
N ALA A 377 -11.49 32.89 -29.59
CA ALA A 377 -11.64 33.13 -31.03
C ALA A 377 -11.92 34.61 -31.31
N GLY A 378 -10.87 35.44 -31.34
CA GLY A 378 -10.94 36.89 -31.53
C GLY A 378 -10.47 37.71 -30.32
N ALA A 379 -9.97 37.07 -29.25
CA ALA A 379 -9.39 37.78 -28.12
C ALA A 379 -8.03 38.41 -28.48
N ASN A 380 -7.81 39.65 -28.05
CA ASN A 380 -6.48 40.25 -28.02
C ASN A 380 -5.64 39.67 -26.87
N THR A 381 -4.34 40.00 -26.80
CA THR A 381 -3.41 39.48 -25.79
C THR A 381 -3.89 39.68 -24.35
N ALA A 382 -4.43 40.86 -24.02
CA ALA A 382 -4.92 41.15 -22.67
C ALA A 382 -6.15 40.32 -22.30
N ASN A 383 -7.10 40.16 -23.23
CA ASN A 383 -8.26 39.31 -23.03
C ASN A 383 -7.88 37.83 -22.95
N THR A 384 -6.94 37.37 -23.77
CA THR A 384 -6.39 36.01 -23.70
C THR A 384 -5.82 35.71 -22.33
N ALA A 385 -4.99 36.61 -21.78
CA ALA A 385 -4.43 36.45 -20.43
C ALA A 385 -5.53 36.36 -19.35
N ARG A 386 -6.54 37.25 -19.43
CA ARG A 386 -7.67 37.25 -18.49
C ARG A 386 -8.52 35.99 -18.57
N ILE A 387 -8.81 35.51 -19.78
CA ILE A 387 -9.56 34.26 -20.00
C ILE A 387 -8.79 33.08 -19.42
N MET A 388 -7.48 32.99 -19.70
CA MET A 388 -6.65 31.89 -19.19
C MET A 388 -6.49 31.93 -17.67
N ALA A 389 -6.39 33.11 -17.06
CA ALA A 389 -6.41 33.26 -15.61
C ALA A 389 -7.73 32.73 -15.02
N ALA A 390 -8.87 33.21 -15.54
CA ALA A 390 -10.19 32.78 -15.06
C ALA A 390 -10.45 31.27 -15.29
N PHE A 391 -9.89 30.69 -16.35
CA PHE A 391 -9.93 29.26 -16.61
C PHE A 391 -9.10 28.46 -15.58
N ARG A 392 -7.90 28.94 -15.24
CA ARG A 392 -7.04 28.33 -14.21
C ARG A 392 -7.72 28.38 -12.85
N ASP A 393 -8.25 29.56 -12.47
CA ASP A 393 -8.98 29.75 -11.22
C ASP A 393 -10.16 28.78 -11.13
N PHE A 394 -10.99 28.69 -12.18
CA PHE A 394 -12.09 27.72 -12.23
C PHE A 394 -11.61 26.27 -12.07
N THR A 395 -10.52 25.90 -12.76
CA THR A 395 -10.02 24.52 -12.71
C THR A 395 -9.51 24.18 -11.32
N VAL A 396 -8.80 25.09 -10.65
CA VAL A 396 -8.32 24.89 -9.27
C VAL A 396 -9.49 24.90 -8.29
N ASP A 397 -10.26 25.98 -8.24
CA ASP A 397 -11.24 26.24 -7.20
C ASP A 397 -12.50 25.39 -7.30
N THR A 398 -12.86 24.96 -8.51
CA THR A 398 -14.06 24.14 -8.72
C THR A 398 -13.70 22.69 -8.99
N VAL A 399 -12.86 22.42 -9.99
CA VAL A 399 -12.65 21.06 -10.47
C VAL A 399 -11.70 20.28 -9.56
N ILE A 400 -10.47 20.78 -9.35
CA ILE A 400 -9.47 20.11 -8.51
C ILE A 400 -9.97 20.07 -7.07
N ARG A 401 -10.52 21.16 -6.53
CA ARG A 401 -11.14 21.15 -5.20
C ARG A 401 -12.15 20.01 -5.04
N SER A 402 -13.08 19.85 -5.98
CA SER A 402 -14.07 18.76 -5.93
C SER A 402 -13.48 17.34 -6.00
N LEU A 403 -12.25 17.18 -6.49
CA LEU A 403 -11.53 15.90 -6.52
C LEU A 403 -10.67 15.70 -5.27
N GLU A 404 -10.25 16.78 -4.62
CA GLU A 404 -9.33 16.81 -3.48
C GLU A 404 -10.05 16.88 -2.12
N THR A 405 -11.31 17.32 -2.13
CA THR A 405 -12.27 17.20 -1.02
C THR A 405 -13.41 16.28 -1.45
N ASP A 406 -13.42 15.08 -0.91
CA ASP A 406 -14.41 14.06 -1.24
C ASP A 406 -15.80 14.41 -0.68
N ASP A 407 -16.88 13.79 -1.13
CA ASP A 407 -18.22 13.96 -0.53
C ASP A 407 -18.70 12.62 0.02
N PRO A 408 -18.61 12.38 1.35
CA PRO A 408 -19.04 11.12 1.92
C PRO A 408 -20.51 10.85 1.60
N ALA A 409 -20.82 9.63 1.16
CA ALA A 409 -22.21 9.27 0.83
C ALA A 409 -23.15 9.39 2.04
N ASP A 410 -22.63 9.19 3.25
CA ASP A 410 -23.35 9.44 4.50
C ASP A 410 -23.29 10.92 4.87
N ARG A 411 -24.45 11.60 4.77
CA ARG A 411 -24.59 13.01 5.16
C ARG A 411 -24.38 13.26 6.64
N ASN A 412 -24.45 12.23 7.48
CA ASN A 412 -24.15 12.36 8.92
C ASN A 412 -22.67 12.22 9.23
N HIS A 413 -21.84 11.84 8.24
CA HIS A 413 -20.40 11.75 8.42
C HIS A 413 -19.84 13.12 8.86
N PRO A 414 -18.90 13.19 9.82
CA PRO A 414 -18.35 14.46 10.30
C PRO A 414 -17.82 15.36 9.18
N ALA A 415 -17.22 14.75 8.16
CA ALA A 415 -16.69 15.46 7.00
C ALA A 415 -17.75 16.04 6.05
N ALA A 416 -18.98 15.51 6.07
CA ALA A 416 -20.11 16.05 5.32
C ALA A 416 -20.84 17.18 6.08
N GLN A 417 -20.49 17.42 7.35
CA GLN A 417 -21.05 18.53 8.13
C GLN A 417 -20.41 19.86 7.73
N ALA A 418 -21.10 20.96 8.01
CA ALA A 418 -20.64 22.31 7.66
C ALA A 418 -19.23 22.63 8.17
N ASP A 419 -18.86 22.20 9.38
CA ASP A 419 -17.51 22.40 9.92
C ASP A 419 -16.47 21.55 9.20
N GLY A 420 -16.75 20.28 8.92
CA GLY A 420 -15.89 19.41 8.12
C GLY A 420 -15.63 19.98 6.72
N ILE A 421 -16.68 20.48 6.07
CA ILE A 421 -16.60 21.18 4.77
C ILE A 421 -15.71 22.42 4.86
N ALA A 422 -15.91 23.25 5.89
CA ALA A 422 -15.11 24.45 6.10
C ALA A 422 -13.63 24.11 6.33
N VAL A 423 -13.33 23.06 7.10
CA VAL A 423 -11.95 22.61 7.33
C VAL A 423 -11.32 22.06 6.04
N GLY A 424 -12.03 21.22 5.29
CA GLY A 424 -11.54 20.68 4.01
C GLY A 424 -11.19 21.79 3.01
N ASN A 425 -12.07 22.78 2.86
CA ASN A 425 -11.81 23.94 2.01
C ASN A 425 -10.63 24.77 2.49
N ALA A 426 -10.53 25.03 3.79
CA ALA A 426 -9.41 25.79 4.34
C ALA A 426 -8.07 25.07 4.18
N VAL A 427 -8.02 23.74 4.30
CA VAL A 427 -6.83 22.95 4.02
C VAL A 427 -6.47 23.00 2.54
N PHE A 428 -7.45 22.88 1.65
CA PHE A 428 -7.24 23.02 0.21
C PHE A 428 -6.62 24.39 -0.11
N ASP A 429 -7.22 25.48 0.37
CA ASP A 429 -6.73 26.84 0.13
C ASP A 429 -5.31 27.03 0.67
N ALA A 430 -5.05 26.50 1.87
CA ALA A 430 -3.75 26.54 2.51
C ALA A 430 -2.66 25.75 1.78
N VAL A 431 -3.01 24.72 1.00
CA VAL A 431 -2.05 23.87 0.27
C VAL A 431 -1.87 24.34 -1.17
N PHE A 432 -2.93 24.84 -1.81
CA PHE A 432 -2.94 25.23 -3.23
C PHE A 432 -2.72 26.74 -3.47
N SER A 433 -2.81 27.58 -2.43
CA SER A 433 -2.37 28.99 -2.52
C SER A 433 -0.87 29.09 -2.24
N ASP A 434 -0.07 29.30 -3.29
CA ASP A 434 1.38 29.56 -3.16
C ASP A 434 1.68 30.97 -2.64
N SER A 435 0.72 31.90 -2.73
CA SER A 435 0.91 33.32 -2.42
C SER A 435 0.54 33.71 -0.99
N THR A 436 -0.19 32.87 -0.26
CA THR A 436 -0.67 33.20 1.08
C THR A 436 0.21 32.54 2.14
N PRO A 437 0.80 33.31 3.09
CA PRO A 437 1.44 32.74 4.27
C PRO A 437 0.47 31.81 4.98
N LEU A 438 0.94 30.62 5.36
CA LEU A 438 0.10 29.64 6.04
C LEU A 438 -0.28 30.16 7.43
N ASP A 439 -1.56 30.42 7.67
CA ASP A 439 -2.06 30.76 9.00
C ASP A 439 -2.08 29.51 9.90
N PHE A 440 -1.43 29.60 11.06
CA PHE A 440 -1.40 28.52 12.03
C PHE A 440 -2.78 28.17 12.59
N GLN A 441 -3.77 29.09 12.57
CA GLN A 441 -5.14 28.77 12.97
C GLN A 441 -5.82 27.77 12.03
N VAL A 442 -5.53 27.85 10.72
CA VAL A 442 -6.01 26.86 9.74
C VAL A 442 -5.40 25.49 10.05
N VAL A 443 -4.09 25.45 10.30
CA VAL A 443 -3.39 24.21 10.69
C VAL A 443 -3.99 23.61 11.96
N ARG A 444 -4.22 24.44 12.99
CA ARG A 444 -4.78 23.98 14.26
C ARG A 444 -6.15 23.34 14.09
N ARG A 445 -7.07 24.01 13.38
CA ARG A 445 -8.41 23.49 13.09
C ARG A 445 -8.37 22.20 12.27
N ALA A 446 -7.48 22.13 11.27
CA ALA A 446 -7.31 20.93 10.47
C ALA A 446 -6.79 19.75 11.31
N VAL A 447 -5.76 19.98 12.15
CA VAL A 447 -5.26 18.97 13.08
C VAL A 447 -6.37 18.53 14.02
N ASP A 448 -7.14 19.45 14.61
CA ASP A 448 -8.25 19.13 15.52
C ASP A 448 -9.31 18.25 14.85
N PHE A 449 -9.74 18.60 13.64
CA PHE A 449 -10.71 17.82 12.87
C PHE A 449 -10.18 16.42 12.53
N LEU A 450 -8.92 16.35 12.10
CA LEU A 450 -8.22 15.12 11.72
C LEU A 450 -7.75 14.32 12.95
N TRP A 451 -7.90 14.82 14.17
CA TRP A 451 -7.51 14.09 15.37
C TRP A 451 -8.66 13.21 15.85
N THR A 452 -8.52 11.89 15.76
CA THR A 452 -9.45 10.98 16.43
C THR A 452 -9.05 10.75 17.87
N SER A 453 -9.78 11.38 18.79
CA SER A 453 -9.87 10.93 20.17
C SER A 453 -11.01 9.92 20.27
N SER A 454 -10.68 8.64 20.45
CA SER A 454 -11.63 7.62 20.91
C SER A 454 -11.28 7.16 22.31
#